data_AF-A0A1W9QH15-F1
#
_entry.id   AF-A0A1W9QH15-F1
#
_cell.length_a   1.000
_cell.length_b   1.000
_cell.length_c   1.000
_cell.angle_alpha   90.00
_cell.angle_beta   90.00
_cell.angle_gamma   90.00
#
_symmetry.space_group_name_H-M   'P 1'
#
loop_
_entity.id
_entity.type
_entity.pdbx_description
1 polymer ?
#
loop_
_entity_poly.entity_id
_entity_poly.type
_entity_poly.pdbx_seq_one_letter_code
_entity_poly.pdbx_strand_id
1 'polypeptide(L)'
;MWMLVGVLGALIVLTVLTVAVTAIDLGAQGNLVVAMIIATVKAILVMGFFMHLFWDSRFNLIAFASSFLFVLLFLSMSVLDRSEYRPTVLEWEADSAAKK
;
A
#
# COMPACT_ATOMS: atom_id res chain seq x y z
N MET A 1 5.25 -13.01 25.18
CA MET A 1 5.40 -14.11 24.19
C MET A 1 4.06 -14.56 23.62
N TRP A 2 3.07 -14.92 24.45
CA TRP A 2 1.71 -15.30 24.01
C TRP A 2 1.03 -14.31 23.07
N MET A 3 1.17 -13.00 23.34
CA MET A 3 0.62 -11.93 22.50
C MET A 3 1.16 -11.95 21.06
N LEU A 4 2.46 -12.16 20.85
CA LEU A 4 3.07 -12.16 19.51
C LEU A 4 2.61 -13.36 18.68
N VAL A 5 2.43 -14.52 19.33
CA VAL A 5 1.91 -15.72 18.67
C VAL A 5 0.45 -15.53 18.26
N GLY A 6 -0.36 -14.85 19.08
CA GLY A 6 -1.73 -14.48 18.73
C GLY A 6 -1.79 -13.55 17.52
N VAL A 7 -0.94 -12.52 17.47
CA VAL A 7 -0.84 -11.60 16.33
C VAL A 7 -0.34 -12.33 15.07
N LEU A 8 0.63 -13.22 15.21
CA LEU A 8 1.12 -14.05 14.10
C LEU A 8 0.00 -14.92 13.51
N GLY A 9 -0.82 -15.55 14.37
CA GLY A 9 -2.02 -16.27 13.94
C GLY A 9 -2.99 -15.38 13.17
N ALA A 10 -3.28 -14.17 13.68
CA ALA A 10 -4.14 -13.20 12.98
C ALA A 10 -3.56 -12.81 11.61
N LEU A 11 -2.24 -12.57 11.49
CA LEU A 11 -1.59 -12.23 10.22
C LEU A 11 -1.68 -13.37 9.20
N ILE A 12 -1.56 -14.63 9.64
CA ILE A 12 -1.75 -15.79 8.78
C ILE A 12 -3.20 -15.84 8.27
N VAL A 13 -4.18 -15.66 9.14
CA VAL A 13 -5.60 -15.63 8.76
C VAL A 13 -5.88 -14.52 7.74
N LEU A 14 -5.37 -13.31 7.98
CA LEU A 14 -5.50 -12.19 7.04
C LEU A 14 -4.85 -12.51 5.68
N THR A 15 -3.74 -13.25 5.66
CA THR A 15 -3.06 -13.64 4.42
C THR A 15 -3.86 -14.68 3.64
N VAL A 16 -4.43 -15.69 4.33
CA VAL A 16 -5.35 -16.65 3.70
C VAL A 16 -6.58 -15.91 3.16
N LEU A 17 -7.11 -14.94 3.91
CA LEU A 17 -8.22 -14.10 3.47
C LEU A 17 -7.89 -13.32 2.20
N THR A 18 -6.69 -12.74 2.07
CA THR A 18 -6.29 -12.05 0.83
C THR A 18 -6.29 -12.98 -0.38
N VAL A 19 -5.82 -14.22 -0.22
CA VAL A 19 -5.86 -15.20 -1.31
C VAL A 19 -7.31 -15.63 -1.60
N ALA A 20 -8.13 -15.84 -0.58
CA ALA A 20 -9.54 -16.17 -0.77
C ALA A 20 -10.32 -15.06 -1.49
N VAL A 21 -10.06 -13.78 -1.20
CA VAL A 21 -10.67 -12.65 -1.90
C VAL A 21 -10.30 -12.66 -3.38
N THR A 22 -9.07 -13.04 -3.76
CA THR A 22 -8.73 -13.17 -5.19
C THR A 22 -9.49 -14.26 -5.93
N ALA A 23 -10.06 -15.24 -5.21
CA ALA A 23 -10.87 -16.30 -5.81
C ALA A 23 -12.34 -15.89 -6.04
N ILE A 24 -12.78 -14.78 -5.45
CA ILE A 24 -14.13 -14.24 -5.65
C ILE A 24 -14.03 -13.09 -6.64
N ASP A 25 -14.78 -13.15 -7.74
CA ASP A 25 -14.76 -12.09 -8.73
C ASP A 25 -15.73 -10.96 -8.34
N LEU A 26 -15.19 -9.98 -7.61
CA LEU A 26 -15.88 -8.75 -7.22
C LEU A 26 -15.73 -7.64 -8.30
N GLY A 27 -15.16 -7.98 -9.46
CA GLY A 27 -14.70 -7.03 -10.46
C GLY A 27 -13.35 -6.40 -10.11
N ALA A 28 -12.66 -5.85 -11.12
CA ALA A 28 -11.29 -5.35 -10.99
C ALA A 28 -11.14 -4.25 -9.92
N GLN A 29 -12.10 -3.33 -9.84
CA GLN A 29 -12.08 -2.24 -8.84
C GLN A 29 -12.48 -2.73 -7.45
N GLY A 30 -13.47 -3.63 -7.37
CA GLY A 30 -13.92 -4.22 -6.11
C GLY A 30 -12.82 -5.03 -5.42
N ASN A 31 -12.13 -5.89 -6.16
CA ASN A 31 -11.00 -6.65 -5.63
C ASN A 31 -9.85 -5.76 -5.17
N LEU A 32 -9.55 -4.68 -5.89
CA LEU A 32 -8.49 -3.75 -5.49
C LEU A 32 -8.82 -3.08 -4.15
N VAL A 33 -10.05 -2.57 -3.98
CA VAL A 33 -10.45 -1.89 -2.75
C VAL A 33 -10.39 -2.84 -1.55
N VAL A 34 -10.92 -4.05 -1.69
CA VAL A 34 -10.89 -5.06 -0.61
C VAL A 34 -9.45 -5.46 -0.28
N ALA A 35 -8.62 -5.71 -1.31
CA ALA A 35 -7.21 -6.05 -1.11
C ALA A 35 -6.44 -4.94 -0.38
N MET A 36 -6.67 -3.68 -0.73
CA MET A 36 -6.05 -2.53 -0.06
C MET A 36 -6.47 -2.42 1.40
N ILE A 37 -7.76 -2.62 1.72
CA ILE A 37 -8.25 -2.61 3.11
C ILE A 37 -7.55 -3.70 3.93
N ILE A 38 -7.51 -4.94 3.43
CA ILE A 38 -6.88 -6.05 4.16
C ILE A 38 -5.37 -5.78 4.34
N ALA A 39 -4.71 -5.26 3.30
CA ALA A 39 -3.31 -4.87 3.37
C ALA A 39 -3.04 -3.79 4.42
N THR A 40 -3.90 -2.76 4.53
CA THR A 40 -3.79 -1.72 5.56
C THR A 40 -3.94 -2.29 6.97
N VAL A 41 -4.93 -3.15 7.20
CA VAL A 41 -5.12 -3.80 8.51
C VAL A 41 -3.91 -4.65 8.88
N LYS A 42 -3.38 -5.43 7.92
CA LYS A 42 -2.17 -6.23 8.11
C LYS A 42 -0.97 -5.36 8.48
N ALA A 43 -0.78 -4.24 7.78
CA ALA A 43 0.30 -3.30 8.07
C ALA A 43 0.19 -2.73 9.49
N ILE A 44 -1.01 -2.31 9.92
CA ILE A 44 -1.24 -1.76 11.27
C ILE A 44 -0.90 -2.79 12.35
N LEU A 45 -1.31 -4.05 12.17
CA LEU A 45 -0.98 -5.14 13.10
C LEU A 45 0.54 -5.38 13.20
N VAL A 46 1.25 -5.36 12.07
CA VAL A 46 2.71 -5.53 12.05
C VAL A 46 3.41 -4.35 12.74
N MET A 47 3.07 -3.11 12.37
CA MET A 47 3.68 -1.92 12.93
C MET A 47 3.39 -1.79 14.43
N GLY A 48 2.14 -2.04 14.83
CA GLY A 48 1.74 -1.92 16.21
C GLY A 48 2.42 -2.91 17.15
N PHE A 49 2.52 -4.19 16.74
CA PHE A 49 2.94 -5.27 17.63
C PHE A 49 4.36 -5.77 17.36
N PHE A 50 4.78 -5.93 16.11
CA PHE A 50 6.12 -6.45 15.78
C PHE A 50 7.19 -5.35 15.76
N MET A 51 6.83 -4.13 15.35
CA MET A 51 7.74 -2.98 15.44
C MET A 51 7.69 -2.29 16.81
N HIS A 52 6.97 -2.87 17.79
CA HIS A 52 6.72 -2.33 19.13
C HIS A 52 6.17 -0.90 19.15
N LEU A 53 5.58 -0.40 18.08
CA LEU A 53 5.18 1.02 17.97
C LEU A 53 4.16 1.44 19.04
N PHE A 54 3.32 0.52 19.53
CA PHE A 54 2.39 0.79 20.63
C PHE A 54 3.02 0.80 22.03
N TRP A 55 4.13 0.10 22.23
CA TRP A 55 4.79 -0.05 23.54
C TRP A 55 6.06 0.76 23.68
N ASP A 56 6.62 1.24 22.57
CA ASP A 56 7.83 2.03 22.53
C ASP A 56 7.56 3.53 22.73
N SER A 57 8.63 4.31 22.85
CA SER A 57 8.59 5.76 22.98
C SER A 57 7.81 6.41 21.84
N ARG A 58 7.03 7.44 22.20
CA ARG A 58 6.25 8.29 21.28
C ARG A 58 7.10 8.85 20.13
N PHE A 59 8.41 8.93 20.30
CA PHE A 59 9.36 9.33 19.25
C PHE A 59 9.28 8.42 18.01
N ASN A 60 9.21 7.10 18.17
CA ASN A 60 9.17 6.17 17.03
C ASN A 60 7.86 6.28 16.24
N LEU A 61 6.75 6.56 16.93
CA LEU A 61 5.47 6.85 16.29
C LEU A 61 5.52 8.11 15.43
N ILE A 62 6.12 9.19 15.95
CA ILE A 62 6.25 10.46 15.22
C ILE A 62 7.20 10.31 14.03
N ALA A 63 8.34 9.64 14.20
CA ALA A 63 9.29 9.38 13.14
C ALA A 63 8.69 8.50 12.02
N PHE A 64 7.93 7.46 12.40
CA PHE A 64 7.20 6.65 11.43
C PHE A 64 6.15 7.48 10.69
N ALA A 65 5.30 8.21 11.41
CA ALA A 65 4.23 9.02 10.82
C ALA A 65 4.79 10.10 9.88
N SER A 66 5.90 10.76 10.24
CA SER A 66 6.56 11.75 9.37
C SER A 66 7.13 11.09 8.12
N SER A 67 7.81 9.95 8.24
CA SER A 67 8.32 9.22 7.08
C SER A 67 7.20 8.77 6.13
N PHE A 68 6.10 8.25 6.69
CA PHE A 68 4.95 7.81 5.90
C PHE A 68 4.25 8.99 5.21
N LEU A 69 4.10 10.13 5.90
CA LEU A 69 3.57 11.36 5.31
C LEU A 69 4.43 11.82 4.12
N PHE A 70 5.75 11.84 4.26
CA PHE A 70 6.65 12.22 3.18
C PHE A 70 6.56 11.28 1.98
N VAL A 71 6.47 9.97 2.20
CA VAL A 71 6.25 8.98 1.13
C VAL A 71 4.90 9.23 0.43
N LEU A 72 3.85 9.51 1.19
CA LEU A 72 2.50 9.73 0.65
C LEU A 72 2.44 11.02 -0.17
N LEU A 73 3.10 12.09 0.28
CA LEU A 73 3.26 13.33 -0.47
C LEU A 73 4.07 13.11 -1.75
N PHE A 74 5.21 12.41 -1.65
CA PHE A 74 6.05 12.10 -2.81
C PHE A 74 5.29 11.31 -3.87
N LEU A 75 4.63 10.21 -3.48
CA LEU A 75 3.83 9.39 -4.39
C LEU A 75 2.69 10.18 -5.02
N SER A 76 1.99 11.00 -4.24
CA SER A 76 0.90 11.83 -4.75
C SER A 76 1.40 12.79 -5.82
N MET A 77 2.52 13.48 -5.55
CA MET A 77 3.14 14.38 -6.52
C MET A 77 3.64 13.64 -7.76
N SER A 78 4.28 12.47 -7.61
CA SER A 78 4.73 11.66 -8.75
C SER A 78 3.57 11.17 -9.63
N VAL A 79 2.42 10.85 -9.03
CA VAL A 79 1.23 10.43 -9.79
C VAL A 79 0.63 11.62 -10.54
N LEU A 80 0.54 12.79 -9.89
CA LEU A 80 0.08 14.03 -10.54
C LEU A 80 0.98 14.41 -11.71
N ASP A 81 2.29 14.41 -11.50
CA ASP A 81 3.29 14.68 -12.52
C ASP A 81 3.16 13.73 -13.72
N ARG A 82 3.13 12.42 -13.47
CA ARG A 82 2.89 11.42 -14.53
C ARG A 82 1.58 11.70 -15.26
N SER A 83 0.51 12.08 -14.55
CA SER A 83 -0.79 12.29 -15.17
C SER A 83 -0.82 13.47 -16.14
N GLU A 84 -0.06 14.52 -15.83
CA GLU A 84 0.04 15.75 -16.62
C GLU A 84 0.89 15.56 -17.88
N TYR A 85 2.03 14.88 -17.78
CA TYR A 85 2.96 14.70 -18.91
C TYR A 85 2.64 13.49 -19.80
N ARG A 86 1.75 12.58 -19.37
CA ARG A 86 1.35 11.42 -20.18
C ARG A 86 0.86 11.78 -21.60
N PRO A 87 -0.04 12.76 -21.84
CA PRO A 87 -0.50 13.07 -23.19
C PRO A 87 0.62 13.56 -24.12
N THR A 88 1.49 14.44 -23.65
CA THR A 88 2.58 15.00 -24.48
C THR A 88 3.63 13.95 -24.84
N VAL A 89 3.92 13.02 -23.93
CA VAL A 89 4.81 11.88 -24.21
C VAL A 89 4.20 10.96 -25.27
N LEU A 90 2.90 10.64 -25.18
CA LEU A 90 2.22 9.80 -26.15
C LEU A 90 2.17 10.44 -27.55
N GLU A 91 2.00 11.76 -27.64
CA GLU A 91 2.07 12.50 -28.89
C GLU A 91 3.47 12.44 -29.53
N TRP A 92 4.53 12.60 -28.72
CA TRP A 92 5.92 12.47 -29.19
C TRP A 92 6.25 11.05 -29.67
N GLU A 93 5.75 10.02 -28.99
CA GLU A 93 5.91 8.63 -29.40
C GLU A 93 5.18 8.34 -30.72
N ALA A 94 3.98 8.89 -30.92
CA ALA A 94 3.21 8.73 -32.16
C ALA A 94 3.88 9.41 -33.37
N ASP A 95 4.40 10.64 -33.19
CA ASP A 95 5.14 11.35 -34.26
C ASP A 95 6.47 10.64 -34.59
N SER A 96 7.18 10.18 -33.56
CA SER A 96 8.43 9.42 -33.72
C SER A 96 8.22 8.08 -34.45
N ALA A 97 7.07 7.42 -34.25
CA ALA A 97 6.70 6.20 -34.96
C ALA A 97 6.30 6.46 -36.42
N ALA A 98 5.65 7.59 -36.71
CA ALA A 98 5.26 7.99 -38.07
C ALA A 98 6.46 8.43 -38.94
N LYS A 99 7.54 8.90 -38.30
CA LYS A 99 8.77 9.34 -38.98
C LYS A 99 9.73 8.20 -39.35
N LYS A 100 9.48 6.99 -38.86
CA LYS A 100 10.30 5.80 -39.10
C LYS A 100 9.73 4.95 -40.22
#